data_AF-A0A4P5Y9G8-F1
#
_entry.id   AF-A0A4P5Y9G8-F1
#
_cell.length_a   1.000
_cell.length_b   1.000
_cell.length_c   1.000
_cell.angle_alpha   90.00
_cell.angle_beta   90.00
_cell.angle_gamma   90.00
#
_symmetry.space_group_name_H-M   'P 1'
#
loop_
_entity.id
_entity.type
_entity.pdbx_description
1 polymer ?
#
loop_
_entity_poly.entity_id
_entity_poly.type
_entity_poly.pdbx_seq_one_letter_code
_entity_poly.pdbx_strand_id
1 'polypeptide(L)'
;MPPLTSAAAVATAWFALRAVLWISACVLLADLITGLVHWAEDHYGDPSWPILGQLVFAPNLEHHEKPRAFLAGGWWGANWPQIIMAVLIAAGTAAVGWLTWQLALVLTLLANANTVHQWAHMTVKETPRLVGWMQRMRLIQGRIHHGGHHGGRRDTAYCALTPWVNPVVDRIGLWRGIETIIQRTTGVKPRVDACVARRELTALER
;
A
#
# COMPACT_ATOMS: atom_id res chain seq x y z
N MET A 1 -41.21 -31.77 9.59
CA MET A 1 -40.66 -30.61 8.88
C MET A 1 -39.65 -29.94 9.79
N PRO A 2 -38.37 -29.74 9.39
CA PRO A 2 -37.47 -28.92 10.19
C PRO A 2 -38.05 -27.50 10.32
N PRO A 3 -37.94 -26.84 11.48
CA PRO A 3 -38.53 -25.52 11.66
C PRO A 3 -37.87 -24.52 10.70
N LEU A 4 -38.68 -23.69 10.04
CA LEU A 4 -38.27 -22.62 9.10
C LEU A 4 -37.17 -21.70 9.65
N THR A 5 -36.97 -21.68 10.98
CA THR A 5 -35.95 -20.93 11.69
C THR A 5 -34.52 -21.43 11.44
N SER A 6 -34.30 -22.72 11.16
CA SER A 6 -32.95 -23.26 10.95
C SER A 6 -32.37 -22.93 9.57
N ALA A 7 -33.20 -22.98 8.52
CA ALA A 7 -32.78 -22.66 7.16
C ALA A 7 -32.45 -21.17 6.98
N ALA A 8 -33.26 -20.27 7.56
CA ALA A 8 -33.00 -18.83 7.54
C ALA A 8 -31.75 -18.44 8.35
N ALA A 9 -31.52 -19.11 9.49
CA ALA A 9 -30.30 -18.92 10.27
C ALA A 9 -29.05 -19.38 9.52
N VAL A 10 -29.10 -20.55 8.85
CA VAL A 10 -28.01 -21.06 8.03
C VAL A 10 -27.72 -20.13 6.83
N ALA A 11 -28.76 -19.65 6.15
CA ALA A 11 -28.60 -18.71 5.04
C ALA A 11 -27.97 -17.38 5.49
N THR A 12 -28.38 -16.85 6.64
CA THR A 12 -27.82 -15.63 7.24
C THR A 12 -26.35 -15.83 7.62
N ALA A 13 -26.01 -16.95 8.27
CA ALA A 13 -24.63 -17.27 8.65
C ALA A 13 -23.74 -17.44 7.41
N TRP A 14 -24.24 -18.10 6.37
CA TRP A 14 -23.53 -18.27 5.10
C TRP A 14 -23.29 -16.93 4.39
N PHE A 15 -24.28 -16.05 4.37
CA PHE A 15 -24.14 -14.70 3.83
C PHE A 15 -23.07 -13.90 4.58
N ALA A 16 -23.12 -13.90 5.92
CA ALA A 16 -22.15 -13.21 6.75
C ALA A 16 -20.72 -13.74 6.53
N LEU A 17 -20.53 -15.06 6.49
CA LEU A 17 -19.23 -15.67 6.20
C LEU A 17 -18.69 -15.24 4.84
N ARG A 18 -19.53 -15.29 3.80
CA ARG A 18 -19.14 -14.83 2.45
C ARG A 18 -18.75 -13.36 2.42
N ALA A 19 -19.51 -12.51 3.12
CA ALA A 19 -19.18 -11.08 3.21
C ALA A 19 -17.81 -10.87 3.86
N VAL A 20 -17.53 -11.56 4.98
CA VAL A 20 -16.23 -11.48 5.65
C VAL A 20 -15.10 -11.93 4.72
N LEU A 21 -15.26 -13.09 4.05
CA LEU A 21 -14.24 -13.60 3.13
C LEU A 21 -13.96 -12.62 1.97
N TRP A 22 -15.01 -12.04 1.40
CA TRP A 22 -14.85 -11.06 0.32
C TRP A 22 -14.19 -9.76 0.80
N ILE A 23 -14.59 -9.24 1.96
CA ILE A 23 -13.97 -8.05 2.55
C ILE A 23 -12.49 -8.30 2.81
N SER A 24 -12.15 -9.44 3.43
CA SER A 24 -10.75 -9.82 3.67
C SER A 24 -9.96 -9.95 2.38
N ALA A 25 -10.52 -10.58 1.34
CA ALA A 25 -9.88 -10.68 0.03
C ALA A 25 -9.65 -9.30 -0.60
N CYS A 26 -10.62 -8.39 -0.51
CA CYS A 26 -10.47 -7.03 -1.02
C CYS A 26 -9.38 -6.23 -0.28
N VAL A 27 -9.31 -6.36 1.06
CA VAL A 27 -8.28 -5.70 1.88
C VAL A 27 -6.89 -6.23 1.52
N LEU A 28 -6.72 -7.55 1.43
CA LEU A 28 -5.44 -8.16 1.07
C LEU A 28 -5.01 -7.80 -0.36
N LEU A 29 -5.96 -7.79 -1.31
CA LEU A 29 -5.70 -7.37 -2.68
C LEU A 29 -5.29 -5.90 -2.76
N ALA A 30 -6.03 -5.01 -2.10
CA ALA A 30 -5.71 -3.59 -2.05
C ALA A 30 -4.32 -3.38 -1.44
N ASP A 31 -4.00 -4.06 -0.34
CA ASP A 31 -2.71 -3.95 0.33
C ASP A 31 -1.55 -4.43 -0.56
N LEU A 32 -1.73 -5.56 -1.26
CA LEU A 32 -0.77 -6.02 -2.27
C LEU A 32 -0.57 -5.02 -3.41
N ILE A 33 -1.65 -4.41 -3.90
CA ILE A 33 -1.58 -3.37 -4.95
C ILE A 33 -0.78 -2.16 -4.43
N THR A 34 -1.00 -1.73 -3.17
CA THR A 34 -0.17 -0.65 -2.60
C THR A 34 1.31 -1.02 -2.58
N GLY A 35 1.64 -2.27 -2.24
CA GLY A 35 3.02 -2.74 -2.25
C GLY A 35 3.63 -2.77 -3.65
N LEU A 36 2.88 -3.23 -4.66
CA LEU A 36 3.32 -3.24 -6.06
C LEU A 36 3.59 -1.83 -6.58
N VAL A 37 2.69 -0.89 -6.30
CA VAL A 37 2.84 0.52 -6.71
C VAL A 37 4.04 1.13 -6.01
N HIS A 38 4.15 0.99 -4.68
CA HIS A 38 5.25 1.55 -3.90
C HIS A 38 6.61 0.98 -4.30
N TRP A 39 6.72 -0.35 -4.48
CA TRP A 39 7.94 -0.98 -4.99
C TRP A 39 8.33 -0.43 -6.37
N ALA A 40 7.35 -0.24 -7.27
CA ALA A 40 7.60 0.28 -8.61
C ALA A 40 8.06 1.74 -8.57
N GLU A 41 7.44 2.57 -7.74
CA GLU A 41 7.84 3.96 -7.50
C GLU A 41 9.28 4.04 -7.00
N ASP A 42 9.66 3.16 -6.08
CA ASP A 42 11.00 3.13 -5.50
C ASP A 42 12.07 2.68 -6.50
N HIS A 43 11.81 1.63 -7.27
CA HIS A 43 12.86 0.99 -8.07
C HIS A 43 12.89 1.47 -9.51
N TYR A 44 11.79 2.00 -10.02
CA TYR A 44 11.64 2.35 -11.43
C TYR A 44 11.01 3.74 -11.66
N GLY A 45 10.52 4.40 -10.61
CA GLY A 45 10.01 5.77 -10.70
C GLY A 45 11.11 6.76 -11.05
N ASP A 46 10.85 7.58 -12.08
CA ASP A 46 11.77 8.62 -12.55
C ASP A 46 11.16 10.02 -12.33
N PRO A 47 11.71 10.82 -11.40
CA PRO A 47 11.18 12.15 -11.08
C PRO A 47 11.25 13.14 -12.25
N SER A 48 12.02 12.85 -13.31
CA SER A 48 12.10 13.69 -14.50
C SER A 48 10.87 13.59 -15.41
N TRP A 49 9.99 12.59 -15.20
CA TRP A 49 8.81 12.41 -16.03
C TRP A 49 7.81 13.57 -15.83
N PRO A 50 7.18 14.07 -16.92
CA PRO A 50 6.46 15.34 -16.90
C PRO A 50 5.22 15.33 -16.00
N ILE A 51 4.56 14.18 -15.84
CA ILE A 51 3.33 14.04 -15.06
C ILE A 51 3.60 13.20 -13.81
N LEU A 52 3.86 11.90 -13.99
CA LEU A 52 4.06 10.98 -12.85
C LEU A 52 5.32 11.31 -12.04
N GLY A 53 6.36 11.84 -12.69
CA GLY A 53 7.59 12.24 -12.02
C GLY A 53 7.34 13.29 -10.95
N GLN A 54 6.60 14.34 -11.29
CA GLN A 54 6.30 15.45 -10.37
C GLN A 54 5.20 15.10 -9.36
N LEU A 55 4.18 14.36 -9.77
CA LEU A 55 2.97 14.16 -8.96
C LEU A 55 3.03 12.94 -8.03
N VAL A 56 3.89 11.96 -8.35
CA VAL A 56 3.93 10.67 -7.66
C VAL A 56 5.35 10.33 -7.24
N PHE A 57 6.29 10.26 -8.18
CA PHE A 57 7.63 9.75 -7.90
C PHE A 57 8.45 10.72 -7.03
N ALA A 58 8.57 12.00 -7.39
CA ALA A 58 9.33 12.97 -6.60
C ALA A 58 8.82 13.08 -5.15
N PRO A 59 7.50 13.18 -4.88
CA PRO A 59 6.97 13.10 -3.50
C PRO A 59 7.32 11.80 -2.78
N ASN A 60 7.27 10.66 -3.48
CA ASN A 60 7.64 9.35 -2.91
C ASN A 60 9.13 9.32 -2.53
N LEU A 61 10.01 9.79 -3.42
CA LEU A 61 11.45 9.85 -3.17
C LEU A 61 11.82 10.82 -2.06
N GLU A 62 11.13 11.96 -1.96
CA GLU A 62 11.36 12.89 -0.86
C GLU A 62 10.99 12.25 0.49
N HIS A 63 9.95 11.42 0.57
CA HIS A 63 9.60 10.76 1.84
C HIS A 63 10.69 9.78 2.29
N HIS A 64 11.41 9.13 1.39
CA HIS A 64 12.55 8.28 1.76
C HIS A 64 13.70 9.05 2.42
N GLU A 65 13.89 10.30 2.03
CA GLU A 65 14.90 11.17 2.63
C GLU A 65 14.38 11.89 3.87
N LYS A 66 13.11 12.29 3.84
CA LYS A 66 12.40 13.03 4.88
C LYS A 66 11.06 12.34 5.18
N PRO A 67 11.03 11.24 5.94
CA PRO A 67 9.82 10.41 6.13
C PRO A 67 8.58 11.15 6.64
N ARG A 68 8.81 12.28 7.32
CA ARG A 68 7.74 13.09 7.91
C ARG A 68 7.33 14.28 7.03
N ALA A 69 8.01 14.57 5.92
CA ALA A 69 7.62 15.64 5.00
C ALA A 69 6.20 15.41 4.45
N PHE A 70 5.87 14.15 4.18
CA PHE A 70 4.56 13.74 3.68
C PHE A 70 3.39 14.00 4.65
N LEU A 71 3.64 14.33 5.93
CA LEU A 71 2.59 14.64 6.92
C LEU A 71 1.96 16.04 6.74
N ALA A 72 2.64 16.96 6.05
CA ALA A 72 2.21 18.36 5.95
C ALA A 72 0.96 18.58 5.06
N GLY A 73 0.68 17.64 4.14
CA GLY A 73 -0.38 17.79 3.13
C GLY A 73 -1.81 17.48 3.59
N GLY A 74 -2.00 16.98 4.82
CA GLY A 74 -3.29 16.49 5.30
C GLY A 74 -3.86 15.34 4.44
N TRP A 75 -5.16 15.09 4.51
CA TRP A 75 -5.82 14.00 3.77
C TRP A 75 -5.81 14.25 2.26
N TRP A 76 -6.19 15.45 1.81
CA TRP A 76 -6.25 15.75 0.36
C TRP A 76 -4.86 15.74 -0.27
N GLY A 77 -3.89 16.45 0.33
CA GLY A 77 -2.53 16.52 -0.21
C GLY A 77 -1.84 15.16 -0.34
N ALA A 78 -2.21 14.20 0.51
CA ALA A 78 -1.68 12.86 0.47
C ALA A 78 -2.36 11.92 -0.54
N ASN A 79 -3.66 12.10 -0.80
CA ASN A 79 -4.45 11.09 -1.51
C ASN A 79 -5.03 11.55 -2.85
N TRP A 80 -4.94 12.84 -3.21
CA TRP A 80 -5.63 13.35 -4.40
C TRP A 80 -5.26 12.60 -5.71
N PRO A 81 -4.00 12.17 -5.98
CA PRO A 81 -3.72 11.40 -7.19
C PRO A 81 -4.43 10.05 -7.19
N GLN A 82 -4.41 9.34 -6.06
CA GLN A 82 -5.08 8.04 -5.89
C GLN A 82 -6.60 8.18 -5.97
N ILE A 83 -7.16 9.25 -5.39
CA ILE A 83 -8.60 9.55 -5.46
C ILE A 83 -9.03 9.78 -6.92
N ILE A 84 -8.32 10.62 -7.66
CA ILE A 84 -8.63 10.88 -9.07
C ILE A 84 -8.57 9.56 -9.86
N MET A 85 -7.50 8.78 -9.69
CA MET A 85 -7.37 7.49 -10.37
C MET A 85 -8.52 6.53 -10.01
N ALA A 86 -8.86 6.42 -8.73
CA ALA A 86 -9.95 5.57 -8.25
C ALA A 86 -11.30 5.99 -8.83
N VAL A 87 -11.58 7.30 -8.89
CA VAL A 87 -12.82 7.84 -9.48
C VAL A 87 -12.88 7.56 -10.98
N LEU A 88 -11.78 7.74 -11.72
CA LEU A 88 -11.74 7.44 -13.15
C LEU A 88 -12.00 5.96 -13.44
N ILE A 89 -11.37 5.05 -12.67
CA ILE A 89 -11.60 3.61 -12.79
C ILE A 89 -13.05 3.25 -12.42
N ALA A 90 -13.57 3.82 -11.33
CA ALA A 90 -14.95 3.58 -10.91
C ALA A 90 -15.96 4.06 -11.96
N ALA A 91 -15.77 5.26 -12.52
CA ALA A 91 -16.64 5.80 -13.56
C ALA A 91 -16.59 4.97 -14.85
N GLY A 92 -15.39 4.61 -15.32
CA GLY A 92 -15.22 3.79 -16.51
C GLY A 92 -15.85 2.39 -16.36
N THR A 93 -15.64 1.75 -15.21
CA THR A 93 -16.24 0.43 -14.93
C THR A 93 -17.75 0.51 -14.70
N ALA A 94 -18.26 1.57 -14.09
CA ALA A 94 -19.69 1.80 -13.96
C ALA A 94 -20.37 1.98 -15.33
N ALA A 95 -19.74 2.74 -16.24
CA ALA A 95 -20.27 2.99 -17.58
C ALA A 95 -20.46 1.71 -18.41
N VAL A 96 -19.69 0.65 -18.14
CA VAL A 96 -19.80 -0.66 -18.80
C VAL A 96 -20.47 -1.73 -17.94
N GLY A 97 -21.03 -1.37 -16.78
CA GLY A 97 -21.73 -2.30 -15.88
C GLY A 97 -20.83 -3.27 -15.11
N TRP A 98 -19.53 -2.96 -14.97
CA TRP A 98 -18.53 -3.79 -14.28
C TRP A 98 -18.19 -3.31 -12.88
N LEU A 99 -18.75 -2.19 -12.42
CA LEU A 99 -18.53 -1.71 -11.05
C LEU A 99 -19.26 -2.61 -10.05
N THR A 100 -18.51 -3.50 -9.41
CA THR A 100 -18.99 -4.31 -8.29
C THR A 100 -18.71 -3.64 -6.95
N TRP A 101 -19.39 -4.05 -5.88
CA TRP A 101 -19.11 -3.52 -4.54
C TRP A 101 -17.70 -3.90 -4.05
N GLN A 102 -17.17 -5.04 -4.49
CA GLN A 102 -15.79 -5.47 -4.21
C GLN A 102 -14.78 -4.54 -4.86
N LEU A 103 -14.99 -4.22 -6.14
CA LEU A 103 -14.14 -3.25 -6.85
C LEU A 103 -14.24 -1.87 -6.20
N ALA A 104 -15.45 -1.42 -5.86
CA ALA A 104 -15.65 -0.15 -5.15
C ALA A 104 -14.89 -0.12 -3.81
N LEU A 105 -14.92 -1.23 -3.04
CA LEU A 105 -14.18 -1.35 -1.79
C LEU A 105 -12.66 -1.27 -2.02
N VAL A 106 -12.12 -2.03 -2.99
CA VAL A 106 -10.68 -1.97 -3.33
C VAL A 106 -10.27 -0.55 -3.73
N LEU A 107 -11.02 0.09 -4.63
CA LEU A 107 -10.75 1.46 -5.06
C LEU A 107 -10.82 2.46 -3.91
N THR A 108 -11.75 2.27 -2.96
CA THR A 108 -11.87 3.12 -1.77
C THR A 108 -10.66 2.97 -0.85
N LEU A 109 -10.18 1.74 -0.65
CA LEU A 109 -8.98 1.47 0.15
C LEU A 109 -7.73 2.07 -0.51
N LEU A 110 -7.56 1.89 -1.82
CA LEU A 110 -6.45 2.47 -2.58
C LEU A 110 -6.47 4.01 -2.55
N ALA A 111 -7.65 4.62 -2.70
CA ALA A 111 -7.84 6.06 -2.62
C ALA A 111 -7.49 6.65 -1.24
N ASN A 112 -7.36 5.83 -0.19
CA ASN A 112 -7.02 6.27 1.17
C ASN A 112 -5.70 5.66 1.68
N ALA A 113 -4.96 4.93 0.82
CA ALA A 113 -3.77 4.21 1.22
C ALA A 113 -2.69 5.14 1.80
N ASN A 114 -2.56 6.33 1.23
CA ASN A 114 -1.57 7.30 1.69
C ASN A 114 -1.90 7.90 3.06
N THR A 115 -3.18 7.96 3.46
CA THR A 115 -3.51 8.32 4.84
C THR A 115 -3.08 7.25 5.83
N VAL A 116 -3.23 5.97 5.49
CA VAL A 116 -2.72 4.89 6.36
C VAL A 116 -1.18 4.93 6.42
N HIS A 117 -0.52 5.19 5.30
CA HIS A 117 0.93 5.40 5.23
C HIS A 117 1.37 6.60 6.10
N GLN A 118 0.68 7.75 6.03
CA GLN A 118 0.95 8.89 6.92
C GLN A 118 0.83 8.52 8.40
N TRP A 119 -0.21 7.78 8.79
CA TRP A 119 -0.37 7.33 10.17
C TRP A 119 0.76 6.41 10.64
N ALA A 120 1.43 5.70 9.73
CA ALA A 120 2.63 4.91 10.05
C ALA A 120 3.86 5.80 10.32
N HIS A 121 3.91 7.03 9.81
CA HIS A 121 4.99 8.02 10.07
C HIS A 121 4.74 8.94 11.26
N MET A 122 3.52 8.95 11.80
CA MET A 122 3.17 9.74 12.98
C MET A 122 3.81 9.18 14.26
N THR A 123 4.15 10.07 15.18
CA THR A 123 4.52 9.70 16.54
C THR A 123 3.29 9.29 17.34
N VAL A 124 3.50 8.57 18.44
CA VAL A 124 2.42 8.13 19.35
C VAL A 124 1.54 9.30 19.83
N LYS A 125 2.11 10.50 19.99
CA LYS A 125 1.38 11.70 20.42
C LYS A 125 0.52 12.31 19.31
N GLU A 126 0.92 12.13 18.05
CA GLU A 126 0.23 12.67 16.87
C GLU A 126 -0.87 11.74 16.37
N THR A 127 -0.70 10.41 16.54
CA THR A 127 -1.65 9.42 16.05
C THR A 127 -3.00 9.51 16.78
N PRO A 128 -4.13 9.66 16.07
CA PRO A 128 -5.46 9.62 16.69
C PRO A 128 -5.69 8.33 17.49
N ARG A 129 -6.40 8.42 18.63
CA ARG A 129 -6.53 7.29 19.57
C ARG A 129 -7.10 6.02 18.92
N LEU A 130 -8.10 6.18 18.05
CA LEU A 130 -8.71 5.07 17.30
C LEU A 130 -7.72 4.46 16.30
N VAL A 131 -7.02 5.29 15.53
CA VAL A 131 -5.99 4.85 14.58
C VAL A 131 -4.89 4.07 15.31
N GLY A 132 -4.38 4.62 16.43
CA GLY A 132 -3.37 3.96 17.24
C GLY A 132 -3.85 2.64 17.83
N TRP A 133 -5.13 2.55 18.20
CA TRP A 133 -5.74 1.27 18.61
C TRP A 133 -5.79 0.27 17.46
N MET A 134 -6.24 0.68 16.26
CA MET A 134 -6.27 -0.19 15.08
C MET A 134 -4.87 -0.70 14.70
N GLN A 135 -3.84 0.16 14.78
CA GLN A 135 -2.44 -0.23 14.55
C GLN A 135 -1.95 -1.25 15.58
N ARG A 136 -2.28 -1.07 16.87
CA ARG A 136 -1.94 -2.05 17.93
C ARG A 136 -2.64 -3.39 17.71
N MET A 137 -3.89 -3.36 17.25
CA MET A 137 -4.67 -4.55 16.88
C MET A 137 -4.24 -5.15 15.53
N ARG A 138 -3.25 -4.56 14.85
CA ARG A 138 -2.75 -4.98 13.53
C ARG A 138 -3.84 -4.98 12.44
N LEU A 139 -4.85 -4.12 12.58
CA LEU A 139 -5.91 -3.96 11.58
C LEU A 139 -5.49 -3.05 10.42
N ILE A 140 -4.59 -2.11 10.69
CA ILE A 140 -3.98 -1.21 9.69
C ILE A 140 -2.47 -1.11 9.93
N GLN A 141 -1.74 -0.64 8.92
CA GLN A 141 -0.30 -0.54 8.96
C GLN A 141 0.20 0.38 10.08
N GLY A 142 1.26 -0.05 10.76
CA GLY A 142 1.82 0.61 11.93
C GLY A 142 3.26 1.06 11.75
N ARG A 143 3.69 2.02 12.59
CA ARG A 143 5.03 2.63 12.57
C ARG A 143 6.18 1.63 12.59
N ILE A 144 6.09 0.58 13.42
CA ILE A 144 7.19 -0.38 13.58
C ILE A 144 7.36 -1.22 12.31
N HIS A 145 6.26 -1.74 11.77
CA HIS A 145 6.29 -2.61 10.58
C HIS A 145 6.74 -1.83 9.35
N HIS A 146 6.11 -0.67 9.09
CA HIS A 146 6.51 0.19 7.98
C HIS A 146 7.90 0.82 8.19
N GLY A 147 8.32 1.09 9.43
CA GLY A 147 9.68 1.55 9.72
C GLY A 147 10.76 0.55 9.28
N GLY A 148 10.43 -0.74 9.18
CA GLY A 148 11.32 -1.75 8.60
C GLY A 148 11.67 -1.47 7.14
N HIS A 149 10.70 -0.98 6.35
CA HIS A 149 10.90 -0.57 4.96
C HIS A 149 11.88 0.62 4.85
N HIS A 150 11.83 1.57 5.77
CA HIS A 150 12.77 2.72 5.78
C HIS A 150 14.18 2.35 6.27
N GLY A 151 14.36 1.13 6.79
CA GLY A 151 15.63 0.60 7.31
C GLY A 151 16.39 -0.27 6.30
N GLY A 152 17.59 -0.70 6.71
CA GLY A 152 18.37 -1.70 5.94
C GLY A 152 18.69 -1.24 4.52
N ARG A 153 18.30 -2.06 3.53
CA ARG A 153 18.46 -1.82 2.09
C ARG A 153 17.20 -1.21 1.45
N ARG A 154 16.13 -1.00 2.23
CA ARG A 154 14.83 -0.48 1.78
C ARG A 154 14.18 -1.31 0.66
N ASP A 155 14.39 -2.62 0.74
CA ASP A 155 13.98 -3.60 -0.28
C ASP A 155 12.84 -4.54 0.18
N THR A 156 12.10 -4.15 1.23
CA THR A 156 11.05 -4.97 1.87
C THR A 156 9.90 -4.12 2.41
N ALA A 157 8.81 -4.77 2.84
CA ALA A 157 7.69 -4.16 3.58
C ALA A 157 6.95 -3.00 2.86
N TYR A 158 6.80 -3.08 1.54
CA TYR A 158 6.18 -2.04 0.72
C TYR A 158 4.67 -1.85 0.92
N CYS A 159 3.92 -2.89 1.31
CA CYS A 159 2.47 -2.81 1.44
C CYS A 159 2.09 -1.86 2.59
N ALA A 160 1.19 -0.91 2.32
CA ALA A 160 0.98 0.27 3.16
C ALA A 160 -0.35 0.26 3.93
N LEU A 161 -1.29 -0.64 3.63
CA LEU A 161 -2.60 -0.69 4.29
C LEU A 161 -2.60 -1.55 5.54
N THR A 162 -1.96 -2.73 5.52
CA THR A 162 -1.96 -3.67 6.64
C THR A 162 -0.58 -4.29 6.87
N PRO A 163 -0.30 -4.85 8.07
CA PRO A 163 0.94 -5.59 8.29
C PRO A 163 0.87 -7.05 7.77
N TRP A 164 -0.21 -7.47 7.08
CA TRP A 164 -0.49 -8.88 6.80
C TRP A 164 0.19 -9.40 5.54
N VAL A 165 0.22 -8.62 4.45
CA VAL A 165 0.72 -9.08 3.15
C VAL A 165 2.26 -9.13 3.13
N ASN A 166 2.92 -8.12 3.70
CA ASN A 166 4.38 -7.98 3.71
C ASN A 166 5.14 -9.25 4.15
N PRO A 167 4.84 -9.89 5.31
CA PRO A 167 5.54 -11.11 5.74
C PRO A 167 5.45 -12.28 4.75
N VAL A 168 4.43 -12.31 3.89
CA VAL A 168 4.26 -13.35 2.87
C VAL A 168 5.09 -13.02 1.64
N VAL A 169 4.87 -11.83 1.06
CA VAL A 169 5.52 -11.40 -0.19
C VAL A 169 7.04 -11.22 -0.04
N ASP A 170 7.48 -10.74 1.12
CA ASP A 170 8.91 -10.60 1.43
C ASP A 170 9.56 -11.98 1.58
N ARG A 171 8.90 -12.94 2.25
CA ARG A 171 9.42 -14.30 2.45
C ARG A 171 9.58 -15.06 1.14
N ILE A 172 8.63 -14.93 0.22
CA ILE A 172 8.72 -15.58 -1.10
C ILE A 172 9.66 -14.84 -2.07
N GLY A 173 10.23 -13.69 -1.66
CA GLY A 173 11.14 -12.90 -2.49
C GLY A 173 10.45 -12.30 -3.71
N LEU A 174 9.16 -11.93 -3.60
CA LEU A 174 8.35 -11.44 -4.71
C LEU A 174 9.04 -10.30 -5.46
N TRP A 175 9.49 -9.27 -4.74
CA TRP A 175 10.09 -8.06 -5.29
C TRP A 175 11.34 -8.38 -6.12
N ARG A 176 12.30 -9.09 -5.53
CA ARG A 176 13.52 -9.53 -6.21
C ARG A 176 13.24 -10.45 -7.39
N GLY A 177 12.20 -11.27 -7.31
CA GLY A 177 11.73 -12.11 -8.41
C GLY A 177 11.28 -11.26 -9.61
N ILE A 178 10.44 -10.25 -9.37
CA ILE A 178 9.97 -9.32 -10.40
C ILE A 178 11.15 -8.53 -11.00
N GLU A 179 12.04 -7.99 -10.16
CA GLU A 179 13.24 -7.28 -10.62
C GLU A 179 14.12 -8.15 -11.52
N THR A 180 14.31 -9.42 -11.16
CA THR A 180 15.08 -10.38 -11.96
C THR A 180 14.43 -10.60 -13.33
N ILE A 181 13.10 -10.72 -13.37
CA ILE A 181 12.35 -10.87 -14.63
C ILE A 181 12.50 -9.62 -15.49
N ILE A 182 12.30 -8.43 -14.92
CA ILE A 182 12.45 -7.16 -15.63
C ILE A 182 13.88 -7.05 -16.20
N GLN A 183 14.89 -7.24 -15.36
CA GLN A 183 16.28 -7.12 -15.79
C GLN A 183 16.62 -8.12 -16.91
N ARG A 184 16.13 -9.36 -16.85
CA ARG A 184 16.38 -10.37 -17.88
C ARG A 184 15.66 -10.09 -19.19
N THR A 185 14.50 -9.45 -19.14
CA THR A 185 13.64 -9.22 -20.31
C THR A 185 13.90 -7.85 -20.97
N THR A 186 14.26 -6.83 -20.19
CA THR A 186 14.42 -5.45 -20.67
C THR A 186 15.83 -4.89 -20.48
N GLY A 187 16.68 -5.53 -19.65
CA GLY A 187 17.98 -5.01 -19.25
C GLY A 187 17.95 -3.92 -18.18
N VAL A 188 16.77 -3.41 -17.82
CA VAL A 188 16.60 -2.33 -16.83
C VAL A 188 16.84 -2.88 -15.42
N LYS A 189 17.72 -2.20 -14.68
CA LYS A 189 18.04 -2.55 -13.29
C LYS A 189 17.19 -1.73 -12.31
N PRO A 190 16.84 -2.28 -11.14
CA PRO A 190 16.23 -1.51 -10.08
C PRO A 190 17.17 -0.39 -9.61
N ARG A 191 16.60 0.80 -9.37
CA ARG A 191 17.30 1.94 -8.77
C ARG A 191 17.62 1.65 -7.31
N VAL A 192 18.82 2.05 -6.87
CA VAL A 192 19.19 2.00 -5.45
C VAL A 192 18.72 3.28 -4.77
N ASP A 193 18.08 3.15 -3.61
CA ASP A 193 17.65 4.28 -2.80
C ASP A 193 18.83 5.19 -2.42
N ALA A 194 18.64 6.51 -2.51
CA ALA A 194 19.71 7.48 -2.30
C ALA A 194 20.29 7.46 -0.87
N CYS A 195 19.47 7.19 0.15
CA CYS A 195 19.94 7.04 1.53
C CYS A 195 20.76 5.77 1.71
N VAL A 196 20.42 4.69 0.99
CA VAL A 196 21.20 3.45 0.99
C VAL A 196 22.55 3.68 0.31
N ALA A 197 22.55 4.24 -0.90
CA ALA A 197 23.77 4.54 -1.65
C ALA A 197 24.74 5.44 -0.85
N ARG A 198 24.24 6.50 -0.21
CA ARG A 198 25.05 7.37 0.66
C ARG A 198 25.67 6.61 1.83
N ARG A 199 24.90 5.73 2.49
CA ARG A 199 25.40 4.91 3.62
C ARG A 199 26.51 3.96 3.19
N GLU A 200 26.38 3.33 2.02
CA GLU A 200 27.39 2.43 1.47
C GLU A 200 28.68 3.17 1.13
N LEU A 201 28.59 4.36 0.52
CA LEU A 201 29.76 5.21 0.21
C LEU A 201 30.54 5.60 1.48
N THR A 202 29.83 6.11 2.50
CA THR A 202 30.46 6.48 3.77
C THR A 202 31.10 5.30 4.50
N ALA A 203 30.62 4.07 4.28
CA ALA A 203 31.22 2.87 4.86
C ALA A 203 32.54 2.47 4.16
N LEU A 204 32.69 2.79 2.87
CA LEU A 204 33.92 2.52 2.11
C LEU A 204 35.04 3.53 2.38
N GLU A 205 34.69 4.72 2.87
CA GLU A 205 35.63 5.79 3.21
C GLU A 205 36.23 5.66 4.62
N ARG A 206 35.84 4.63 5.38
CA ARG A 206 36.34 4.33 6.74
C ARG A 206 37.31 3.16 6.71
#